data_AF-A0A7C1L5N7-F1
#
_entry.id   AF-A0A7C1L5N7-F1
#
_cell.length_a   1.000
_cell.length_b   1.000
_cell.length_c   1.000
_cell.angle_alpha   90.00
_cell.angle_beta   90.00
_cell.angle_gamma   90.00
#
_symmetry.space_group_name_H-M   'P 1'
#
loop_
_entity.id
_entity.type
_entity.pdbx_description
1 polymer ?
#
loop_
_entity_poly.entity_id
_entity_poly.type
_entity_poly.pdbx_seq_one_letter_code
_entity_poly.pdbx_strand_id
1 'polypeptide(L)' 'MKKISVIVPLYNERESLEELHRLIIKEIDAMDASGEIVFIDDGSTDGSNDVLSAIREKSPDVKVIRFNA' A
#
# COMPACT_ATOMS: atom_id res chain seq x y z
N MET A 1 -11.11 -17.63 9.44
CA MET A 1 -10.60 -16.68 8.44
C MET A 1 -9.23 -16.19 8.89
N LYS A 2 -8.21 -16.29 8.04
CA LYS A 2 -6.84 -15.85 8.38
C LYS A 2 -6.75 -14.32 8.31
N LYS A 3 -5.89 -13.73 9.12
CA LYS A 3 -5.59 -12.28 9.11
C LYS A 3 -4.15 -12.07 8.66
N ILE A 4 -3.95 -11.20 7.68
CA ILE A 4 -2.63 -10.90 7.09
C ILE A 4 -2.38 -9.39 7.15
N SER A 5 -1.22 -8.98 7.64
CA SER A 5 -0.77 -7.60 7.54
C SER A 5 0.43 -7.55 6.60
N VAL A 6 0.31 -6.80 5.51
CA VAL A 6 1.38 -6.62 4.52
C VAL A 6 2.03 -5.27 4.75
N ILE A 7 3.32 -5.26 5.09
CA ILE A 7 4.08 -4.05 5.35
C ILE A 7 5.01 -3.80 4.17
N VAL A 8 4.91 -2.63 3.56
CA VAL A 8 5.64 -2.28 2.33
C VAL A 8 6.40 -0.97 2.53
N PRO A 9 7.69 -1.03 2.85
CA PRO A 9 8.59 0.12 2.73
C PRO A 9 8.76 0.51 1.26
N LEU A 10 8.78 1.80 0.96
CA LEU A 10 8.92 2.32 -0.40
C LEU A 10 9.62 3.68 -0.40
N TYR A 11 10.31 3.97 -1.50
CA TYR A 11 10.93 5.26 -1.79
C TYR A 11 10.99 5.48 -3.31
N ASN A 12 10.32 6.52 -3.80
CA ASN A 12 10.24 6.87 -5.22
C ASN A 12 9.73 5.74 -6.14
N GLU A 13 8.55 5.21 -5.82
CA GLU A 13 7.93 4.06 -6.49
C GLU A 13 6.61 4.42 -7.19
N ARG A 14 6.42 5.70 -7.57
CA ARG A 14 5.14 6.22 -8.07
C ARG A 14 4.48 5.35 -9.15
N GLU A 15 5.26 4.85 -10.10
CA GLU A 15 4.76 4.10 -11.26
C GLU A 15 4.31 2.67 -10.91
N SER A 16 4.88 2.08 -9.86
CA SER A 16 4.67 0.67 -9.50
C SER A 16 3.55 0.49 -8.44
N LEU A 17 3.21 1.54 -7.68
CA LEU A 17 2.33 1.46 -6.51
C LEU A 17 0.92 0.94 -6.79
N GLU A 18 0.27 1.39 -7.86
CA GLU A 18 -1.10 0.97 -8.21
C GLU A 18 -1.14 -0.53 -8.54
N GLU A 19 -0.17 -1.00 -9.32
CA GLU A 19 -0.07 -2.40 -9.70
C GLU A 19 0.30 -3.29 -8.50
N LEU A 20 1.22 -2.82 -7.64
CA LEU A 20 1.59 -3.50 -6.41
C LEU A 20 0.37 -3.68 -5.50
N HIS A 21 -0.39 -2.59 -5.25
CA HIS A 21 -1.61 -2.64 -4.46
C HIS A 21 -2.62 -3.65 -5.03
N ARG A 22 -2.87 -3.59 -6.35
CA ARG A 22 -3.79 -4.51 -7.03
C ARG A 22 -3.38 -5.99 -6.86
N LEU A 23 -2.09 -6.28 -7.01
CA LEU A 23 -1.56 -7.64 -6.87
C LEU A 23 -1.68 -8.15 -5.44
N ILE A 24 -1.39 -7.32 -4.43
CA ILE A 24 -1.51 -7.71 -3.01
C ILE A 24 -2.96 -8.06 -2.68
N ILE A 25 -3.92 -7.21 -3.04
CA ILE A 25 -5.35 -7.46 -2.78
C ILE A 25 -5.81 -8.75 -3.47
N LYS A 26 -5.44 -8.94 -4.74
CA LYS A 26 -5.77 -10.15 -5.50
C LYS A 26 -5.30 -11.43 -4.79
N GLU A 27 -4.09 -11.43 -4.24
CA GLU A 27 -3.56 -12.62 -3.57
C GLU A 27 -4.18 -12.83 -2.18
N ILE A 28 -4.49 -11.77 -1.43
CA ILE A 28 -5.22 -11.85 -0.16
C ILE A 28 -6.61 -12.46 -0.38
N ASP A 29 -7.34 -11.99 -1.41
CA ASP A 29 -8.66 -12.49 -1.77
C ASP A 29 -8.60 -13.97 -2.20
N ALA A 30 -7.61 -14.35 -3.00
CA ALA A 30 -7.40 -15.74 -3.43
C ALA A 30 -7.13 -16.71 -2.27
N MET A 31 -6.66 -16.20 -1.14
CA MET A 31 -6.38 -16.97 0.08
C MET A 31 -7.56 -17.08 1.05
N ASP A 32 -8.72 -16.49 0.74
CA ASP A 32 -9.87 -16.37 1.67
C ASP A 32 -9.45 -15.79 3.04
N ALA A 33 -8.62 -14.75 2.98
CA ALA A 33 -8.07 -14.05 4.14
C ALA A 33 -8.59 -12.60 4.18
N SER A 34 -8.70 -12.05 5.38
CA SER A 34 -8.82 -10.60 5.55
C SER A 34 -7.44 -10.00 5.68
N GLY A 35 -7.15 -8.92 4.96
CA GLY A 35 -5.83 -8.29 5.02
C GLY A 35 -5.86 -6.79 5.19
N GLU A 36 -4.78 -6.25 5.76
CA GLU A 36 -4.45 -4.83 5.73
C GLU A 36 -3.12 -4.61 5.03
N ILE A 37 -2.96 -3.45 4.39
CA ILE A 37 -1.70 -3.05 3.75
C ILE A 37 -1.21 -1.78 4.44
N VAL A 38 0.03 -1.80 4.91
CA VAL A 38 0.70 -0.65 5.53
C VAL A 38 1.85 -0.22 4.64
N PHE A 39 1.64 0.84 3.86
CA PHE A 39 2.69 1.48 3.09
C PHE A 39 3.50 2.40 4.00
N ILE A 40 4.83 2.25 3.96
CA ILE A 40 5.78 3.07 4.70
C ILE A 40 6.59 3.88 3.68
N ASP A 41 6.21 5.13 3.48
CA ASP A 41 6.89 6.08 2.59
C ASP A 41 8.09 6.71 3.30
N ASP A 42 9.29 6.37 2.85
CA ASP A 42 10.57 6.83 3.41
C ASP A 42 11.03 8.16 2.80
N GLY A 43 10.11 9.12 2.69
CA GLY A 43 10.40 10.47 2.20
C GLY A 43 10.47 10.60 0.67
N SER A 44 9.59 9.91 -0.07
CA SER A 44 9.57 9.99 -1.55
C SER A 44 9.37 11.42 -2.08
N THR A 45 10.04 11.73 -3.19
CA THR A 45 10.07 13.04 -3.85
C THR A 45 9.50 13.03 -5.27
N ASP A 46 9.11 11.87 -5.79
CA ASP A 46 8.64 11.66 -7.17
C ASP A 46 7.11 11.79 -7.35
N GLY A 47 6.38 12.04 -6.25
CA GLY A 47 4.92 12.04 -6.22
C GLY A 47 4.29 10.70 -5.84
N SER A 48 5.06 9.72 -5.34
CA SER A 48 4.54 8.48 -4.75
C SER A 48 3.44 8.71 -3.73
N ASN A 49 3.54 9.81 -2.97
CA ASN A 49 2.51 10.24 -2.03
C ASN A 49 1.12 10.38 -2.63
N ASP A 50 1.03 11.02 -3.79
CA ASP A 50 -0.25 11.40 -4.37
C ASP A 50 -0.99 10.13 -4.78
N VAL A 51 -0.24 9.14 -5.26
CA VAL A 51 -0.72 7.79 -5.53
C VAL A 51 -1.17 7.08 -4.24
N LEU A 52 -0.33 7.09 -3.19
CA LEU A 52 -0.69 6.48 -1.90
C LEU A 52 -1.96 7.11 -1.29
N SER A 53 -2.14 8.42 -1.44
CA SER A 53 -3.31 9.14 -0.97
C SER A 53 -4.56 8.71 -1.74
N ALA A 54 -4.47 8.60 -3.08
CA ALA A 54 -5.57 8.14 -3.92
C ALA A 54 -5.94 6.67 -3.65
N ILE A 55 -4.95 5.81 -3.39
CA ILE A 55 -5.18 4.40 -3.00
C ILE A 55 -5.93 4.34 -1.66
N ARG A 56 -5.48 5.11 -0.65
CA ARG A 56 -6.08 5.14 0.69
C ARG A 56 -7.54 5.61 0.66
N GLU A 57 -7.89 6.58 -0.18
CA GLU A 57 -9.27 7.07 -0.31
C GLU A 57 -10.23 5.99 -0.83
N LYS A 58 -9.75 5.10 -1.68
CA LYS A 58 -10.55 4.04 -2.30
C LYS A 58 -10.53 2.74 -1.49
N SER A 59 -9.58 2.57 -0.59
CA SER A 59 -9.25 1.29 0.05
C SER A 59 -9.14 1.46 1.56
N PRO A 60 -10.23 1.23 2.33
CA PRO A 60 -10.23 1.45 3.78
C PRO A 60 -9.25 0.55 4.56
N ASP A 61 -8.85 -0.56 3.96
CA ASP A 61 -7.87 -1.51 4.53
C ASP A 61 -6.41 -1.11 4.29
N VAL A 62 -6.19 0.06 3.66
CA VAL A 62 -4.86 0.62 3.42
C VAL A 62 -4.53 1.69 4.45
N LYS A 63 -3.34 1.57 5.05
CA LYS A 63 -2.72 2.55 5.93
C LYS A 63 -1.44 3.07 5.28
N VAL A 64 -1.14 4.34 5.54
CA VAL A 64 0.08 4.99 5.04
C VAL A 64 0.78 5.67 6.21
N ILE A 65 2.03 5.28 6.45
CA ILE A 65 2.96 5.92 7.39
C ILE A 65 4.02 6.63 6.57
N ARG A 66 4.37 7.86 6.95
CA ARG A 66 5.27 8.70 6.18
C ARG A 66 6.35 9.24 7.09
N PHE A 67 7.60 9.07 6.69
CA PHE A 67 8.73 9.69 7.33
C PHE A 67 9.09 10.96 6.57
N ASN A 68 9.22 12.07 7.31
CA ASN A 68 9.74 13.30 6.76
C ASN A 68 11.27 13.27 6.97
N ALA A 69 12.03 13.41 5.89
CA ALA A 69 13.45 13.71 5.96
C ALA A 69 13.68 15.20 6.30
#